data_AF-A0A135YSU9-F1
#
_entry.id   AF-A0A135YSU9-F1
#
_cell.length_a   1.000
_cell.length_b   1.000
_cell.length_c   1.000
_cell.angle_alpha   90.00
_cell.angle_beta   90.00
_cell.angle_gamma   90.00
#
_symmetry.space_group_name_H-M   'P 1'
#
loop_
_entity.id
_entity.type
_entity.pdbx_description
1 polymer ?
#
loop_
_entity_poly.entity_id
_entity_poly.type
_entity_poly.pdbx_seq_one_letter_code
_entity_poly.pdbx_strand_id
1 'polypeptide(L)'
;MILDLSKDSVAKEVKGESKPMTSKKKCVMYFKDGNADTARFIAQQLGRVPVFKDNGKDLPKEQHKDWDIVYIGDLGKTRQDTAREACKKFLGWKI
;
A
#
# COMPACT_ATOMS: atom_id res chain seq x y z
N MET A 1 30.78 17.56 30.30
CA MET A 1 30.82 16.13 29.95
C MET A 1 30.00 15.95 28.69
N ILE A 2 30.66 15.78 27.55
CA ILE A 2 30.02 15.60 26.24
C ILE A 2 30.02 14.09 25.99
N LEU A 3 28.84 13.48 25.95
CA LEU A 3 28.69 12.05 25.71
C LEU A 3 28.79 11.83 24.19
N ASP A 4 30.00 11.52 23.73
CA ASP A 4 30.26 11.03 22.38
C ASP A 4 29.78 9.58 22.29
N LEU A 5 28.74 9.34 21.50
CA LEU A 5 28.26 8.01 21.13
C LEU A 5 28.44 7.84 19.62
N SER A 6 29.70 7.90 19.18
CA SER A 6 30.13 7.27 17.94
C SER A 6 30.19 5.75 18.15
N LYS A 7 29.28 5.00 17.51
CA LYS A 7 29.52 3.72 16.81
C LYS A 7 28.25 2.86 16.70
N ASP A 8 28.26 2.09 15.63
CA ASP A 8 27.41 0.93 15.33
C ASP A 8 25.99 1.20 14.82
N SER A 9 25.89 1.45 13.52
CA SER A 9 25.17 0.49 12.66
C SER A 9 25.57 0.67 11.20
N VAL A 10 26.46 -0.22 10.75
CA VAL A 10 26.73 -0.49 9.34
C VAL A 10 25.44 -1.08 8.75
N ALA A 11 24.61 -0.23 8.16
CA ALA A 11 23.50 -0.66 7.31
C ALA A 11 24.09 -1.21 6.01
N LYS A 12 24.31 -2.52 6.01
CA LYS A 12 24.78 -3.32 4.88
C LYS A 12 23.81 -3.14 3.71
N GLU A 13 24.23 -2.38 2.70
CA GLU A 13 23.50 -2.22 1.44
C GLU A 13 23.42 -3.58 0.73
N VAL A 14 22.25 -4.22 0.80
CA VAL A 14 21.98 -5.46 0.08
C VAL A 14 21.74 -5.09 -1.38
N LYS A 15 22.73 -5.36 -2.24
CA LYS A 15 22.61 -5.38 -3.70
C LYS A 15 21.51 -6.37 -4.10
N GLY A 16 20.30 -5.87 -4.32
CA GLY A 16 19.24 -6.56 -5.04
C GLY A 16 19.18 -6.02 -6.45
N GLU A 17 19.75 -6.73 -7.42
CA GLU A 17 19.40 -6.56 -8.83
C GLU A 17 17.88 -6.74 -8.97
N SER A 18 17.18 -5.71 -9.45
CA SER A 18 15.81 -5.85 -9.93
C SER A 18 15.62 -4.89 -11.09
N LYS A 19 15.34 -5.49 -12.24
CA LYS A 19 15.21 -4.93 -13.59
C LYS A 19 14.45 -3.58 -13.60
N PRO A 20 14.72 -2.68 -14.56
CA PRO A 20 13.81 -1.56 -14.85
C PRO A 20 12.58 -2.11 -15.57
N MET A 21 11.71 -2.86 -14.87
CA MET A 21 10.32 -2.90 -15.28
C MET A 21 9.80 -1.50 -15.00
N THR A 22 9.24 -0.84 -16.00
CA THR A 22 8.48 0.41 -15.88
C THR A 22 7.76 0.42 -14.54
N SER A 23 8.31 1.13 -13.56
CA SER A 23 7.86 1.11 -12.17
C SER A 23 6.51 1.80 -12.11
N LYS A 24 5.44 1.06 -12.42
CA LYS A 24 4.08 1.55 -12.28
C LYS A 24 3.94 2.04 -10.86
N LYS A 25 3.45 3.27 -10.72
CA LYS A 25 3.29 3.86 -9.40
C LYS A 25 2.24 3.03 -8.66
N LYS A 26 2.55 2.56 -7.45
CA LYS A 26 1.59 1.82 -6.64
C LYS A 26 0.58 2.78 -6.04
N CYS A 27 -0.69 2.40 -6.02
CA CYS A 27 -1.71 3.11 -5.26
C CYS A 27 -2.75 2.13 -4.72
N VAL A 28 -3.48 2.57 -3.70
CA VAL A 28 -4.63 1.82 -3.18
C VAL A 28 -5.89 2.55 -3.59
N MET A 29 -6.87 1.83 -4.11
CA MET A 29 -8.15 2.40 -4.52
C MET A 29 -9.30 1.75 -3.75
N TYR A 30 -10.28 2.52 -3.30
CA TYR A 30 -11.43 2.01 -2.54
C TYR A 30 -12.78 2.47 -3.09
N PHE A 31 -13.78 1.60 -3.02
CA PHE A 31 -15.12 1.87 -3.59
C PHE A 31 -16.06 2.57 -2.59
N LYS A 32 -16.19 2.03 -1.37
CA LYS A 32 -17.08 2.56 -0.33
C LYS A 32 -16.30 3.36 0.72
N ASP A 33 -16.89 4.44 1.23
CA ASP A 33 -16.26 5.24 2.30
C ASP A 33 -15.92 4.42 3.55
N GLY A 34 -16.70 3.38 3.86
CA GLY A 34 -16.37 2.42 4.93
C GLY A 34 -15.03 1.70 4.74
N ASN A 35 -14.52 1.62 3.51
CA ASN A 35 -13.23 0.99 3.22
C ASN A 35 -12.07 2.00 3.20
N ALA A 36 -12.32 3.29 3.40
CA ALA A 36 -11.29 4.32 3.34
C ALA A 36 -10.19 4.09 4.38
N ASP A 37 -10.56 3.74 5.62
CA ASP A 37 -9.58 3.45 6.69
C ASP A 37 -8.76 2.19 6.38
N THR A 38 -9.41 1.14 5.87
CA THR A 38 -8.72 -0.08 5.41
C THR A 38 -7.75 0.25 4.29
N ALA A 39 -8.17 1.03 3.29
CA ALA A 39 -7.34 1.41 2.17
C ALA A 39 -6.13 2.26 2.61
N ARG A 40 -6.34 3.21 3.53
CA ARG A 40 -5.25 3.97 4.16
C ARG A 40 -4.29 3.08 4.93
N PHE A 41 -4.81 2.13 5.69
CA PHE A 41 -3.99 1.19 6.44
C PHE A 41 -3.11 0.35 5.50
N ILE A 42 -3.71 -0.29 4.49
CA ILE A 42 -2.97 -1.06 3.48
C ILE A 42 -1.94 -0.17 2.78
N ALA A 43 -2.30 1.06 2.43
CA ALA A 43 -1.40 2.00 1.78
C ALA A 43 -0.19 2.37 2.64
N GLN A 44 -0.37 2.54 3.95
CA GLN A 44 0.73 2.76 4.89
C GLN A 44 1.68 1.55 4.93
N GLN A 45 1.13 0.33 5.00
CA GLN A 45 1.92 -0.91 5.03
C GLN A 45 2.69 -1.17 3.73
N LEU A 46 2.13 -0.74 2.59
CA LEU A 46 2.77 -0.85 1.27
C LEU A 46 3.83 0.25 1.00
N GLY A 47 4.19 1.06 1.99
CA GLY A 47 5.22 2.10 1.87
C GLY A 47 4.67 3.50 1.68
N ARG A 48 3.50 3.81 2.26
CA ARG A 48 2.82 5.12 2.18
C ARG A 48 2.46 5.53 0.75
N VAL A 49 1.84 4.60 0.03
CA VAL A 49 1.35 4.85 -1.32
C VAL A 49 0.09 5.74 -1.31
N PRO A 50 -0.20 6.50 -2.39
CA PRO A 50 -1.42 7.30 -2.46
C PRO A 50 -2.68 6.42 -2.44
N VAL A 51 -3.74 6.97 -1.84
CA VAL A 51 -5.05 6.34 -1.75
C VAL A 51 -6.05 7.14 -2.56
N PHE A 52 -6.75 6.47 -3.47
CA PHE A 52 -7.76 7.07 -4.34
C PHE A 52 -9.13 6.46 -4.08
N LYS A 53 -10.19 7.24 -4.30
CA LYS A 53 -11.56 6.71 -4.31
C LYS A 53 -11.93 6.27 -5.73
N ASP A 54 -12.58 5.12 -5.87
CA ASP A 54 -13.13 4.65 -7.14
C ASP A 54 -14.44 5.39 -7.48
N ASN A 55 -14.33 6.69 -7.70
CA ASN A 55 -15.44 7.57 -8.10
C ASN A 55 -15.29 8.07 -9.54
N GLY A 56 -14.28 7.57 -10.27
CA GLY A 56 -13.91 8.03 -11.62
C GLY A 56 -13.34 9.46 -11.69
N LYS A 57 -13.19 10.15 -10.57
CA LYS A 57 -12.67 11.53 -10.46
C LYS A 57 -11.27 11.56 -9.85
N ASP A 58 -11.03 10.79 -8.79
CA ASP A 58 -9.74 10.75 -8.10
C ASP A 58 -8.63 10.11 -8.95
N LEU A 59 -8.97 9.04 -9.68
CA LEU A 59 -8.07 8.40 -10.62
C LEU A 59 -8.81 8.11 -11.94
N PRO A 60 -8.62 8.92 -12.99
CA PRO A 60 -9.23 8.69 -14.29
C PRO A 60 -8.81 7.33 -14.86
N LYS A 61 -9.76 6.59 -15.46
CA LYS A 61 -9.51 5.24 -16.02
C LYS A 61 -8.34 5.21 -17.01
N GLU A 62 -8.12 6.31 -17.72
CA GLU A 62 -7.02 6.46 -18.67
C GLU A 62 -5.64 6.36 -18.02
N GLN A 63 -5.53 6.78 -16.76
CA GLN A 63 -4.29 6.69 -15.97
C GLN A 63 -4.14 5.33 -15.31
N HIS A 64 -5.19 4.51 -15.18
CA HIS A 64 -5.12 3.22 -14.46
C HIS A 64 -4.03 2.30 -15.01
N LYS A 65 -3.71 2.40 -16.30
CA LYS A 65 -2.65 1.63 -16.97
C LYS A 65 -1.24 1.91 -16.42
N ASP A 66 -1.02 3.11 -15.90
CA ASP A 66 0.27 3.61 -15.41
C ASP A 66 0.47 3.35 -13.90
N TRP A 67 -0.59 2.88 -13.22
CA TRP A 67 -0.58 2.56 -11.81
C TRP A 67 -0.72 1.05 -11.56
N ASP A 68 -0.12 0.59 -10.47
CA ASP A 68 -0.36 -0.74 -9.90
C ASP A 68 -1.37 -0.58 -8.76
N ILE A 69 -2.65 -0.78 -9.11
CA ILE A 69 -3.79 -0.42 -8.26
C ILE A 69 -4.18 -1.60 -7.37
N VAL A 70 -4.04 -1.42 -6.06
CA VAL A 70 -4.57 -2.33 -5.04
C VAL A 70 -6.01 -1.94 -4.74
N TYR A 71 -6.96 -2.74 -5.21
CA TYR A 71 -8.38 -2.42 -5.10
C TYR A 71 -9.04 -3.00 -3.83
N ILE A 72 -9.60 -2.14 -2.99
CA ILE A 72 -10.36 -2.45 -1.77
C ILE A 72 -11.86 -2.21 -2.01
N GLY A 73 -12.50 -3.20 -2.62
CA GLY A 73 -13.96 -3.27 -2.79
C GLY A 73 -14.66 -3.93 -1.59
N ASP A 74 -15.80 -4.58 -1.84
CA ASP A 74 -16.46 -5.44 -0.84
C ASP A 74 -15.82 -6.83 -0.82
N LEU A 75 -14.64 -6.94 -0.20
CA LEU A 75 -13.95 -8.23 -0.06
C LEU A 75 -14.62 -9.17 0.96
N GLY A 76 -15.41 -8.62 1.88
CA GLY A 76 -16.17 -9.36 2.89
C GLY A 76 -17.60 -8.88 3.03
N LYS A 77 -18.40 -9.60 3.84
CA LYS A 77 -19.80 -9.24 4.14
C LYS A 77 -19.91 -8.03 5.06
N THR A 78 -18.92 -7.84 5.92
CA THR A 78 -18.83 -6.71 6.84
C THR A 78 -17.57 -5.89 6.57
N ARG A 79 -17.53 -4.67 7.09
CA ARG A 79 -16.34 -3.80 7.05
C ARG A 79 -15.10 -4.47 7.67
N GLN A 80 -15.30 -5.19 8.78
CA GLN A 80 -14.23 -5.91 9.49
C GLN A 80 -13.71 -7.09 8.66
N ASP A 81 -14.60 -7.85 8.02
CA ASP A 81 -14.20 -8.93 7.11
C ASP A 81 -13.45 -8.39 5.90
N THR A 82 -13.92 -7.29 5.30
CA THR A 82 -13.20 -6.63 4.20
C THR A 82 -11.79 -6.22 4.62
N ALA A 83 -11.59 -5.73 5.83
CA ALA A 83 -10.28 -5.40 6.36
C ALA A 83 -9.40 -6.64 6.56
N ARG A 84 -9.94 -7.72 7.14
CA ARG A 84 -9.22 -9.00 7.32
C ARG A 84 -8.80 -9.60 6.00
N GLU A 85 -9.71 -9.69 5.04
CA GLU A 85 -9.45 -10.23 3.71
C GLU A 85 -8.48 -9.34 2.93
N ALA A 86 -8.57 -8.02 3.05
CA ALA A 86 -7.59 -7.10 2.47
C ALA A 86 -6.18 -7.33 3.05
N CYS A 87 -6.04 -7.42 4.37
CA CYS A 87 -4.76 -7.69 5.02
C CYS A 87 -4.18 -9.05 4.61
N LYS A 88 -5.02 -10.09 4.55
CA LYS A 88 -4.59 -11.42 4.11
C LYS A 88 -4.16 -11.43 2.65
N LYS A 89 -4.92 -10.76 1.76
CA LYS A 89 -4.68 -10.75 0.32
C LYS A 89 -3.50 -9.87 -0.11
N PHE A 90 -3.37 -8.68 0.48
CA PHE A 90 -2.41 -7.67 0.04
C PHE A 90 -1.16 -7.58 0.93
N LEU A 91 -1.28 -7.95 2.21
CA LEU A 91 -0.15 -7.96 3.15
C LEU A 91 0.34 -9.37 3.47
N GLY A 92 -0.38 -10.42 3.05
CA GLY A 92 -0.02 -11.81 3.34
C GLY A 92 -0.16 -12.20 4.82
N TRP A 93 -0.93 -11.42 5.60
CA TRP A 93 -1.09 -11.69 7.03
C TRP A 93 -1.89 -12.98 7.25
N LYS A 94 -1.37 -13.85 8.12
CA LYS A 94 -2.12 -14.98 8.67
C LYS A 94 -2.78 -14.51 9.96
N ILE A 95 -4.06 -14.12 9.85
CA ILE A 95 -4.92 -13.69 10.96
C ILE A 95 -5.82 -14.86 11.35
#